data_AF-G1FME1-F1
#
_entry.id   AF-G1FME1-F1
#
_cell.length_a   1.000
_cell.length_b   1.000
_cell.length_c   1.000
_cell.angle_alpha   90.00
_cell.angle_beta   90.00
_cell.angle_gamma   90.00
#
_symmetry.space_group_name_H-M   'P 1'
#
loop_
_entity.id
_entity.type
_entity.pdbx_description
1 polymer ?
#
loop_
_entity_poly.entity_id
_entity_poly.type
_entity_poly.pdbx_seq_one_letter_code
_entity_poly.pdbx_strand_id
1 'polypeptide(L)'
;SFDYPGNTLIPGMKVGRNIKTGMDWYVTSWKSPDDPSRGNITGILVPEGYPELLLLEDSKPKHRAGPWNGLQFSGMPQVKPNPVYIFEFVYNEKEIYYTEQLHNSSRHWRVVLPQSGDIQHILWIDQTQSWLLYETANTDNCETYALCGANGICSINNSPVCNCLKGFVPKVPRDWDKTDWSSGCVRKTALN
;
A
#
# COMPACT_ATOMS: atom_id res chain seq x y z
N SER A 1 -6.09 -6.45 22.48
CA SER A 1 -5.59 -7.17 21.29
C SER A 1 -5.61 -6.29 20.05
N PHE A 2 -6.66 -5.47 19.84
CA PHE A 2 -6.77 -4.58 18.67
C PHE A 2 -5.62 -3.57 18.58
N ASP A 3 -5.08 -3.15 19.72
CA ASP A 3 -3.94 -2.25 19.77
C ASP A 3 -2.60 -2.89 19.35
N TYR A 4 -2.54 -4.23 19.24
CA TYR A 4 -1.33 -4.96 18.89
C TYR A 4 -1.64 -5.98 17.79
N PRO A 5 -1.82 -5.53 16.54
CA PRO A 5 -2.13 -6.42 15.42
C PRO A 5 -0.98 -7.40 15.15
N GLY A 6 -1.33 -8.59 14.68
CA GLY A 6 -0.37 -9.53 14.08
C GLY A 6 -0.18 -9.24 12.59
N ASN A 7 -0.39 -10.26 11.75
CA ASN A 7 -0.41 -10.14 10.30
C ASN A 7 -1.82 -9.90 9.72
N THR A 8 -2.84 -9.81 10.58
CA THR A 8 -4.24 -9.75 10.17
C THR A 8 -4.93 -8.57 10.82
N LEU A 9 -5.67 -7.81 10.02
CA LEU A 9 -6.64 -6.83 10.47
C LEU A 9 -8.05 -7.38 10.25
N ILE A 10 -8.93 -7.13 11.21
CA ILE A 10 -10.37 -7.35 11.09
C ILE A 10 -11.09 -6.00 11.14
N PRO A 11 -12.36 -5.91 10.69
CA PRO A 11 -13.10 -4.65 10.69
C PRO A 11 -13.03 -3.91 12.03
N GLY A 12 -12.75 -2.61 11.98
CA GLY A 12 -12.56 -1.73 13.13
C GLY A 12 -11.17 -1.70 13.75
N MET A 13 -10.23 -2.55 13.30
CA MET A 13 -8.81 -2.38 13.66
C MET A 13 -8.20 -1.20 12.91
N LYS A 14 -7.21 -0.57 13.54
CA LYS A 14 -6.57 0.65 13.06
C LYS A 14 -5.18 0.35 12.50
N VAL A 15 -4.79 1.07 11.46
CA VAL A 15 -3.38 1.25 11.07
C VAL A 15 -3.10 2.74 11.11
N GLY A 16 -2.19 3.20 11.95
CA GLY A 16 -2.14 4.61 12.30
C GLY A 16 -1.27 4.93 13.51
N ARG A 17 -1.43 6.13 14.03
CA ARG A 17 -0.79 6.62 15.24
C ARG A 17 -1.81 7.26 16.18
N ASN A 18 -1.72 6.91 17.45
CA ASN A 18 -2.32 7.66 18.52
C ASN A 18 -1.39 8.84 18.88
N ILE A 19 -1.78 10.06 18.55
CA ILE A 19 -0.94 11.26 18.72
C ILE A 19 -0.68 11.55 20.20
N LYS A 20 -1.63 11.27 21.09
CA LYS A 20 -1.50 11.57 22.53
C LYS A 20 -0.49 10.67 23.23
N THR A 21 -0.43 9.40 22.85
CA THR A 21 0.44 8.40 23.48
C THR A 21 1.72 8.13 22.69
N GLY A 22 1.76 8.51 21.41
CA GLY A 22 2.83 8.16 20.48
C GLY A 22 2.80 6.70 20.01
N MET A 23 1.76 5.94 20.35
CA MET A 23 1.63 4.53 19.98
C MET A 23 1.23 4.38 18.51
N ASP A 24 1.95 3.50 17.79
CA ASP A 24 1.63 3.13 16.41
C ASP A 24 0.85 1.82 16.36
N TRP A 25 -0.24 1.83 15.59
CA TRP A 25 -0.92 0.64 15.13
C TRP A 25 -0.40 0.28 13.74
N TYR A 26 0.18 -0.91 13.61
CA TYR A 26 0.75 -1.41 12.36
C TYR A 26 0.55 -2.91 12.24
N VAL A 27 0.65 -3.44 11.03
CA VAL A 27 0.51 -4.86 10.73
C VAL A 27 1.87 -5.41 10.29
N THR A 28 2.24 -6.61 10.73
CA THR A 28 3.51 -7.25 10.34
C THR A 28 3.25 -8.65 9.83
N SER A 29 3.88 -9.03 8.71
CA SER A 29 3.76 -10.38 8.17
C SER A 29 4.28 -11.43 9.15
N TRP A 30 3.83 -12.67 8.94
CA TRP A 30 4.51 -13.82 9.50
C TRP A 30 5.81 -14.09 8.76
N LYS A 31 6.75 -14.77 9.42
CA LYS A 31 8.03 -15.16 8.84
C LYS A 31 7.87 -16.21 7.76
N SER A 32 6.85 -17.07 7.85
CA SER A 32 6.43 -17.99 6.79
C SER A 32 4.99 -18.47 7.07
N PRO A 33 4.34 -19.20 6.15
CA PRO A 33 3.01 -19.77 6.41
C PRO A 33 2.93 -20.65 7.66
N ASP A 34 4.02 -21.32 8.03
CA ASP A 34 4.09 -22.24 9.17
C ASP A 34 4.81 -21.64 10.40
N ASP A 35 5.33 -20.42 10.29
CA ASP A 35 6.07 -19.73 11.36
C ASP A 35 5.45 -18.35 11.64
N PRO A 36 4.60 -18.22 12.68
CA PRO A 36 3.91 -16.98 13.01
C PRO A 36 4.80 -15.94 13.70
N SER A 37 6.11 -16.21 13.86
CA SER A 37 7.04 -15.19 14.32
C SER A 37 7.10 -14.02 13.35
N ARG A 38 7.61 -12.88 13.84
CA ARG A 38 7.63 -11.62 13.10
C ARG A 38 8.44 -11.76 11.81
N GLY A 39 7.78 -11.52 10.67
CA GLY A 39 8.40 -11.44 9.35
C GLY A 39 9.04 -10.08 9.08
N ASN A 40 9.54 -9.90 7.87
CA ASN A 40 10.25 -8.69 7.43
C ASN A 40 9.35 -7.66 6.71
N ILE A 41 8.09 -7.98 6.45
CA ILE A 41 7.13 -7.08 5.80
C ILE A 41 6.27 -6.38 6.85
N THR A 42 6.20 -5.05 6.80
CA THR A 42 5.38 -4.26 7.73
C THR A 42 4.53 -3.24 6.97
N GLY A 43 3.23 -3.20 7.27
CA GLY A 43 2.32 -2.15 6.80
C GLY A 43 2.15 -1.07 7.85
N ILE A 44 2.49 0.16 7.51
CA ILE A 44 2.46 1.31 8.41
C ILE A 44 1.72 2.49 7.79
N LEU A 45 1.30 3.40 8.67
CA LEU A 45 0.92 4.76 8.31
C LEU A 45 2.02 5.71 8.75
N VAL A 46 2.53 6.51 7.82
CA VAL A 46 3.49 7.58 8.10
C VAL A 46 2.69 8.87 8.33
N PRO A 47 2.65 9.43 9.54
CA PRO A 47 1.82 10.60 9.84
C PRO A 47 2.47 11.94 9.47
N GLU A 48 3.79 12.00 9.23
CA GLU A 48 4.51 13.24 8.98
C GLU A 48 4.19 13.85 7.59
N GLY A 49 4.00 15.17 7.54
CA GLY A 49 3.67 15.88 6.30
C GLY A 49 2.25 15.59 5.83
N TYR A 50 2.12 14.91 4.69
CA TYR A 50 0.85 14.38 4.21
C TYR A 50 0.78 12.89 4.56
N PRO A 51 -0.16 12.45 5.41
CA PRO A 51 -0.17 11.06 5.85
C PRO A 51 -0.30 10.06 4.70
N GLU A 52 0.52 9.01 4.75
CA GLU A 52 0.60 8.00 3.69
C GLU A 52 0.63 6.59 4.28
N LEU A 53 0.05 5.64 3.55
CA LEU A 53 0.23 4.22 3.84
C LEU A 53 1.43 3.67 3.05
N LEU A 54 2.32 2.98 3.77
CA LEU A 54 3.50 2.33 3.19
C LEU A 54 3.53 0.86 3.56
N LEU A 55 4.01 0.06 2.62
CA LEU A 55 4.50 -1.27 2.91
C LEU A 55 6.01 -1.26 2.89
N LEU A 56 6.63 -1.72 3.97
CA LEU A 56 8.07 -1.81 4.13
C LEU A 56 8.53 -3.27 4.07
N GLU A 57 9.66 -3.51 3.43
CA GLU A 57 10.43 -4.75 3.47
C GLU A 57 11.81 -4.44 4.04
N ASP A 58 12.16 -5.04 5.17
CA ASP A 58 13.42 -4.76 5.88
C ASP A 58 13.66 -3.25 6.14
N SER A 59 12.58 -2.55 6.53
CA SER A 59 12.53 -1.09 6.76
C SER A 59 12.71 -0.23 5.51
N LYS A 60 12.71 -0.79 4.30
CA LYS A 60 12.74 -0.05 3.03
C LYS A 60 11.36 -0.05 2.38
N PRO A 61 10.93 1.05 1.75
CA PRO A 61 9.65 1.07 1.05
C PRO A 61 9.62 0.05 -0.08
N LYS A 62 8.63 -0.84 -0.04
CA LYS A 62 8.30 -1.81 -1.09
C LYS A 62 7.12 -1.34 -1.93
N HIS A 63 6.08 -0.83 -1.26
CA HIS A 63 4.90 -0.23 -1.89
C HIS A 63 4.50 1.06 -1.18
N ARG A 64 3.85 1.97 -1.93
CA ARG A 64 3.38 3.26 -1.41
C ARG A 64 2.00 3.55 -1.97
N ALA A 65 0.98 3.49 -1.10
CA ALA A 65 -0.37 3.91 -1.45
C ALA A 65 -0.48 5.43 -1.62
N GLY A 66 0.51 6.20 -1.17
CA GLY A 66 0.57 7.64 -1.36
C GLY A 66 -0.26 8.42 -0.33
N PRO A 67 -0.37 9.75 -0.48
CA PRO A 67 -1.06 10.58 0.48
C PRO A 67 -2.58 10.46 0.39
N TRP A 68 -3.25 10.71 1.53
CA TRP A 68 -4.69 10.93 1.57
C TRP A 68 -5.06 12.25 0.86
N ASN A 69 -5.99 12.18 -0.10
CA ASN A 69 -6.41 13.34 -0.89
C ASN A 69 -7.77 13.95 -0.47
N GLY A 70 -8.34 13.51 0.66
CA GLY A 70 -9.68 13.90 1.11
C GLY A 70 -10.77 12.89 0.77
N LEU A 71 -10.53 12.00 -0.20
CA LEU A 71 -11.47 10.97 -0.66
C LEU A 71 -10.87 9.56 -0.59
N GLN A 72 -9.60 9.42 -0.94
CA GLN A 72 -8.87 8.15 -1.04
C GLN A 72 -7.37 8.37 -0.91
N PHE A 73 -6.60 7.30 -0.76
CA PHE A 73 -5.15 7.35 -0.98
C PHE A 73 -4.85 7.38 -2.48
N SER A 74 -3.88 8.20 -2.91
CA SER A 74 -3.64 8.45 -4.34
C SER A 74 -3.32 7.20 -5.18
N GLY A 75 -2.67 6.22 -4.57
CA GLY A 75 -2.29 4.92 -5.13
C GLY A 75 -3.29 3.80 -4.84
N MET A 76 -4.42 4.10 -4.18
CA MET A 76 -5.55 3.17 -4.02
C MET A 76 -6.83 3.80 -4.57
N PRO A 77 -6.89 4.07 -5.90
CA PRO A 77 -8.03 4.76 -6.47
C PRO A 77 -9.30 3.90 -6.49
N GLN A 78 -10.33 4.31 -5.76
CA GLN A 78 -11.64 3.65 -5.77
C GLN A 78 -12.55 4.32 -6.80
N VAL A 79 -12.48 3.84 -8.04
CA VAL A 79 -13.30 4.35 -9.16
C VAL A 79 -14.81 4.17 -8.89
N LYS A 80 -15.18 3.12 -8.15
CA LYS A 80 -16.54 2.83 -7.71
C LYS A 80 -16.52 2.41 -6.24
N PRO A 81 -17.56 2.75 -5.45
CA PRO A 81 -17.67 2.27 -4.07
C PRO A 81 -17.67 0.75 -4.00
N ASN A 82 -16.91 0.19 -3.05
CA ASN A 82 -16.91 -1.24 -2.79
C ASN A 82 -18.24 -1.67 -2.11
N PRO A 83 -18.94 -2.71 -2.60
CA PRO A 83 -20.22 -3.15 -2.03
C PRO A 83 -20.07 -4.02 -0.77
N VAL A 84 -18.85 -4.46 -0.42
CA VAL A 84 -18.56 -5.33 0.72
C VAL A 84 -18.13 -4.51 1.94
N TYR A 85 -17.22 -3.56 1.74
CA TYR A 85 -16.64 -2.77 2.81
C TYR A 85 -16.61 -1.27 2.47
N ILE A 86 -16.44 -0.47 3.51
CA ILE A 86 -16.05 0.94 3.43
C ILE A 86 -14.76 1.11 4.20
N PHE A 87 -13.88 1.98 3.73
CA PHE A 87 -12.71 2.39 4.49
C PHE A 87 -12.87 3.84 4.94
N GLU A 88 -12.26 4.17 6.06
CA GLU A 88 -12.26 5.50 6.62
C GLU A 88 -10.82 5.93 6.93
N PHE A 89 -10.57 7.20 6.72
CA PHE A 89 -9.33 7.85 7.14
C PHE A 89 -9.66 8.93 8.15
N VAL A 90 -9.25 8.71 9.39
CA VAL A 90 -9.45 9.65 10.49
C VAL A 90 -8.17 10.43 10.71
N TYR A 91 -8.27 11.75 10.70
CA TYR A 91 -7.19 12.66 11.03
C TYR A 91 -7.73 13.77 11.94
N ASN A 92 -7.39 13.71 13.22
CA ASN A 92 -7.70 14.75 14.19
C ASN A 92 -6.58 14.91 15.24
N GLU A 93 -6.78 15.74 16.27
CA GLU A 93 -5.77 16.03 17.32
C GLU A 93 -5.43 14.86 18.25
N LYS A 94 -6.21 13.77 18.21
CA LYS A 94 -6.04 12.59 19.08
C LYS A 94 -5.36 11.46 18.34
N GLU A 95 -5.73 11.22 17.10
CA GLU A 95 -5.32 10.05 16.34
C GLU A 95 -5.39 10.28 14.83
N ILE A 96 -4.49 9.59 14.11
CA ILE A 96 -4.42 9.54 12.66
C ILE A 96 -4.40 8.08 12.26
N TYR A 97 -5.44 7.57 11.61
CA TYR A 97 -5.49 6.17 11.24
C TYR A 97 -6.38 5.87 10.04
N TYR A 98 -6.06 4.76 9.41
CA TYR A 98 -6.88 4.03 8.45
C TYR A 98 -7.64 2.90 9.17
N THR A 99 -8.90 2.68 8.80
CA THR A 99 -9.70 1.54 9.26
C THR A 99 -10.64 1.08 8.15
N GLU A 100 -11.02 -0.19 8.17
CA GLU A 100 -12.09 -0.73 7.33
C GLU A 100 -13.28 -1.17 8.18
N GLN A 101 -14.48 -1.07 7.60
CA GLN A 101 -15.74 -1.53 8.15
C GLN A 101 -16.55 -2.27 7.08
N LEU A 102 -17.36 -3.24 7.49
CA LEU A 102 -18.25 -3.95 6.57
C LEU A 102 -19.62 -3.28 6.50
N HIS A 103 -20.23 -3.25 5.32
CA HIS A 103 -21.63 -2.86 5.17
C HIS A 103 -22.57 -3.85 5.86
N ASN A 104 -22.22 -5.15 5.81
CA ASN A 104 -22.91 -6.20 6.55
C ASN A 104 -21.95 -6.86 7.55
N SER A 105 -22.12 -6.52 8.83
CA SER A 105 -21.30 -7.02 9.93
C SER A 105 -21.49 -8.51 10.24
N SER A 106 -22.48 -9.19 9.64
CA SER A 106 -22.64 -10.64 9.79
C SER A 106 -21.62 -11.45 8.98
N ARG A 107 -20.93 -10.80 8.02
CA ARG A 107 -19.92 -11.47 7.18
C ARG A 107 -18.56 -11.45 7.87
N HIS A 108 -17.75 -12.48 7.61
CA HIS A 108 -16.38 -12.51 8.12
C HIS A 108 -15.40 -12.01 7.05
N TRP A 109 -14.64 -10.98 7.42
CA TRP A 109 -13.65 -10.31 6.58
C TRP A 109 -12.31 -10.22 7.31
N ARG A 110 -11.22 -10.38 6.56
CA ARG A 110 -9.87 -10.20 7.06
C ARG A 110 -9.01 -9.52 5.99
N VAL A 111 -8.17 -8.61 6.44
CA VAL A 111 -7.07 -8.07 5.63
C VAL A 111 -5.80 -8.73 6.16
N VAL A 112 -5.15 -9.55 5.33
CA VAL A 112 -3.99 -10.35 5.72
C VAL A 112 -2.77 -9.82 5.00
N LEU A 113 -1.68 -9.62 5.74
CA LEU A 113 -0.36 -9.29 5.22
C LEU A 113 0.51 -10.56 5.19
N PRO A 114 0.60 -11.26 4.04
CA PRO A 114 1.47 -12.42 3.90
C PRO A 114 2.95 -12.01 3.77
N GLN A 115 3.85 -13.00 3.81
CA GLN A 115 5.30 -12.78 3.62
C GLN A 115 5.64 -12.24 2.23
N SER A 116 4.82 -12.49 1.20
CA SER A 116 5.05 -11.90 -0.14
C SER A 116 4.94 -10.37 -0.12
N GLY A 117 4.14 -9.81 0.79
CA GLY A 117 3.83 -8.39 0.88
C GLY A 117 2.62 -7.95 0.05
N ASP A 118 2.02 -8.84 -0.74
CA ASP A 118 0.75 -8.54 -1.41
C ASP A 118 -0.39 -8.67 -0.42
N ILE A 119 -0.87 -7.53 0.10
CA ILE A 119 -1.98 -7.48 1.05
C ILE A 119 -3.21 -8.15 0.43
N GLN A 120 -3.83 -9.07 1.16
CA GLN A 120 -4.96 -9.85 0.71
C GLN A 120 -6.20 -9.49 1.52
N HIS A 121 -7.27 -9.13 0.83
CA HIS A 121 -8.59 -9.02 1.40
C HIS A 121 -9.32 -10.34 1.19
N ILE A 122 -9.61 -11.05 2.28
CA ILE A 122 -10.23 -12.37 2.24
C ILE A 122 -11.60 -12.34 2.93
N LEU A 123 -12.53 -13.05 2.29
CA LEU A 123 -13.94 -13.06 2.65
C LEU A 123 -14.40 -14.49 2.88
N TRP A 124 -15.07 -14.75 4.00
CA TRP A 124 -15.64 -16.06 4.25
C TRP A 124 -16.91 -16.28 3.44
N ILE A 125 -17.02 -17.44 2.80
CA ILE A 125 -18.18 -17.87 2.03
C ILE A 125 -18.85 -19.04 2.74
N ASP A 126 -20.04 -18.80 3.30
CA ASP A 126 -20.77 -19.80 4.09
C ASP A 126 -21.17 -21.03 3.27
N GLN A 127 -21.46 -20.86 1.98
CA GLN A 127 -21.88 -21.98 1.12
C GLN A 127 -20.76 -22.99 0.88
N THR A 128 -19.53 -22.52 0.76
CA THR A 128 -18.35 -23.36 0.49
C THR A 128 -17.52 -23.63 1.74
N GLN A 129 -17.84 -22.98 2.87
CA GLN A 129 -17.09 -23.05 4.12
C GLN A 129 -15.60 -22.76 3.91
N SER A 130 -15.30 -21.73 3.12
CA SER A 130 -13.93 -21.40 2.72
C SER A 130 -13.69 -19.89 2.64
N TRP A 131 -12.42 -19.50 2.76
CA TRP A 131 -11.95 -18.14 2.53
C TRP A 131 -11.74 -17.91 1.03
N LEU A 132 -12.47 -16.96 0.47
CA LEU A 132 -12.29 -16.45 -0.88
C LEU A 132 -11.31 -15.27 -0.85
N LEU A 133 -10.28 -15.30 -1.68
CA LEU A 133 -9.48 -14.10 -1.99
C LEU A 133 -10.36 -13.14 -2.80
N TYR A 134 -10.79 -12.05 -2.17
CA TYR A 134 -11.69 -11.09 -2.79
C TYR A 134 -10.92 -10.08 -3.65
N GLU A 135 -9.86 -9.49 -3.11
CA GLU A 135 -8.94 -8.61 -3.85
C GLU A 135 -7.54 -8.62 -3.21
N THR A 136 -6.56 -8.11 -3.96
CA THR A 136 -5.23 -7.77 -3.47
C THR A 136 -5.03 -6.27 -3.54
N ALA A 137 -4.31 -5.69 -2.59
CA ALA A 137 -4.05 -4.24 -2.61
C ALA A 137 -3.13 -3.83 -3.76
N ASN A 138 -2.22 -4.71 -4.15
CA ASN A 138 -1.38 -4.53 -5.33
C ASN A 138 -1.98 -5.33 -6.51
N THR A 139 -2.20 -4.66 -7.64
CA THR A 139 -2.76 -5.21 -8.87
C THR A 139 -1.78 -5.21 -10.05
N ASP A 140 -0.70 -4.42 -10.01
CA ASP A 140 0.24 -4.34 -11.11
C ASP A 140 1.68 -3.93 -10.72
N ASN A 141 2.60 -4.02 -11.67
CA ASN A 141 4.01 -3.76 -11.40
C ASN A 141 4.31 -2.29 -11.04
N CYS A 142 3.47 -1.33 -11.46
CA CYS A 142 3.67 0.10 -11.21
C CYS A 142 3.47 0.49 -9.74
N GLU A 143 2.88 -0.37 -8.92
CA GLU A 143 2.77 -0.17 -7.48
C GLU A 143 4.08 -0.48 -6.74
N THR A 144 5.06 -1.09 -7.42
CA THR A 144 6.40 -1.27 -6.88
C THR A 144 7.05 0.09 -6.66
N TYR A 145 7.49 0.35 -5.43
CA TYR A 145 8.06 1.62 -5.05
C TYR A 145 9.28 1.97 -5.92
N ALA A 146 9.25 3.17 -6.50
CA ALA A 146 10.32 3.75 -7.31
C ALA A 146 10.74 2.92 -8.55
N LEU A 147 9.86 2.08 -9.11
CA LEU A 147 10.16 1.25 -10.29
C LEU A 147 10.79 2.03 -11.46
N CYS A 148 10.27 3.22 -11.77
CA CYS A 148 10.73 4.04 -12.89
C CYS A 148 11.79 5.10 -12.53
N GLY A 149 12.29 5.08 -11.29
CA GLY A 149 13.24 6.07 -10.78
C GLY A 149 12.67 7.50 -10.72
N ALA A 150 13.53 8.46 -10.37
CA ALA A 150 13.15 9.86 -10.23
C ALA A 150 12.70 10.48 -11.56
N ASN A 151 11.61 11.26 -11.55
CA ASN A 151 11.02 11.89 -12.75
C ASN A 151 10.59 10.91 -13.87
N GLY A 152 10.52 9.61 -13.56
CA GLY A 152 9.87 8.62 -14.40
C GLY A 152 8.40 8.46 -14.00
N ILE A 153 7.58 8.01 -14.95
CA ILE A 153 6.19 7.62 -14.74
C ILE A 153 5.99 6.19 -15.22
N CYS A 154 5.29 5.40 -14.41
CA CYS A 154 4.91 4.05 -14.75
C CYS A 154 3.51 4.04 -15.37
N SER A 155 3.35 3.29 -16.45
CA SER A 155 2.07 3.06 -17.12
C SER A 155 2.01 1.63 -17.63
N ILE A 156 1.07 0.84 -17.12
CA ILE A 156 0.80 -0.53 -17.61
C ILE A 156 0.31 -0.56 -19.06
N ASN A 157 -0.17 0.56 -19.59
CA ASN A 157 -0.61 0.68 -20.98
C ASN A 157 0.56 0.91 -21.95
N ASN A 158 1.78 1.11 -21.44
CA ASN A 158 2.98 1.35 -22.24
C ASN A 158 3.90 0.13 -22.20
N SER A 159 4.65 -0.07 -23.28
CA SER A 159 5.74 -1.04 -23.36
C SER A 159 6.95 -0.37 -24.01
N PRO A 160 8.03 -0.07 -23.26
CA PRO A 160 8.24 -0.35 -21.83
C PRO A 160 7.30 0.42 -20.87
N VAL A 161 7.07 -0.15 -19.68
CA VAL A 161 6.14 0.41 -18.67
C VAL A 161 6.59 1.76 -18.13
N CYS A 162 7.90 2.01 -18.09
CA CYS A 162 8.49 3.25 -17.60
C CYS A 162 8.78 4.23 -18.73
N ASN A 163 8.35 5.47 -18.53
CA ASN A 163 8.62 6.60 -19.43
C ASN A 163 9.10 7.81 -18.63
N CYS A 164 9.88 8.68 -19.25
CA CYS A 164 10.21 9.97 -18.64
C CYS A 164 9.01 10.92 -18.71
N LEU A 165 8.84 11.75 -17.68
CA LEU A 165 7.89 12.86 -17.73
C LEU A 165 8.17 13.78 -18.93
N LYS A 166 7.14 14.48 -19.40
CA LYS A 166 7.27 15.42 -20.51
C LYS A 166 8.35 16.47 -20.19
N GLY A 167 9.34 16.62 -21.08
CA GLY A 167 10.48 17.52 -20.89
C GLY A 167 11.69 16.89 -20.19
N PHE A 168 11.63 15.59 -19.89
CA PHE A 168 12.73 14.82 -19.31
C PHE A 168 13.22 13.75 -20.29
N VAL A 169 14.47 13.32 -20.11
CA VAL A 169 15.13 12.25 -20.87
C VAL A 169 15.83 11.28 -19.90
N PRO A 170 16.06 10.01 -20.28
CA PRO A 170 16.74 9.05 -19.42
C PRO A 170 18.10 9.58 -18.97
N LYS A 171 18.39 9.47 -17.67
CA LYS A 171 19.68 9.91 -17.12
C LYS A 171 20.84 9.08 -17.67
N VAL A 172 20.63 7.77 -17.81
CA VAL A 172 21.59 6.82 -18.37
C VAL A 172 20.90 6.02 -19.48
N PRO A 173 20.96 6.48 -20.75
CA PRO A 173 20.21 5.87 -21.85
C PRO A 173 20.53 4.38 -22.04
N ARG A 174 21.80 3.99 -21.92
CA ARG A 174 22.25 2.60 -22.08
C ARG A 174 21.56 1.62 -21.11
N ASP A 175 21.32 2.06 -19.89
CA ASP A 175 20.72 1.23 -18.85
C ASP A 175 19.19 1.23 -19.02
N TRP A 176 18.62 2.38 -19.39
CA TRP A 176 17.21 2.53 -19.74
C TRP A 176 16.78 1.60 -20.89
N ASP A 177 17.60 1.50 -21.94
CA ASP A 177 17.37 0.61 -23.09
C ASP A 177 17.42 -0.88 -22.70
N LYS A 178 18.04 -1.21 -21.57
CA LYS A 178 18.11 -2.55 -20.98
C LYS A 178 17.08 -2.76 -19.87
N THR A 179 16.06 -1.91 -19.78
CA THR A 179 15.00 -1.96 -18.75
C THR A 179 15.48 -1.71 -17.32
N ASP A 180 16.67 -1.12 -17.16
CA ASP A 180 17.10 -0.57 -15.87
C ASP A 180 16.73 0.92 -15.79
N TRP A 181 15.61 1.19 -15.13
CA TRP A 181 15.07 2.53 -14.95
C TRP A 181 15.48 3.19 -13.62
N SER A 182 16.32 2.53 -12.82
CA SER A 182 16.66 2.96 -11.45
C SER A 182 17.27 4.35 -11.38
N SER A 183 18.03 4.74 -12.42
CA SER A 183 18.64 6.06 -12.55
C SER A 183 17.64 7.19 -12.84
N GLY A 184 16.41 6.85 -13.24
CA GLY A 184 15.35 7.79 -13.58
C GLY A 184 15.69 8.69 -14.76
N CYS A 185 15.10 9.87 -14.75
CA CYS A 185 15.17 10.85 -15.82
C CYS A 185 15.66 12.21 -15.32
N VAL A 186 16.30 12.96 -16.22
CA VAL A 186 16.78 14.33 -16.00
C VAL A 186 16.12 15.30 -16.97
N ARG A 187 16.04 16.57 -16.60
CA ARG A 187 15.46 17.61 -17.47
C ARG A 187 16.26 17.69 -18.77
N LYS A 188 15.55 17.81 -19.89
CA LYS A 188 16.17 18.05 -21.20
C LYS A 188 16.82 19.44 -21.27
N THR A 189 16.25 20.41 -20.58
CA THR A 189 16.73 21.80 -20.52
C THR A 189 16.90 22.21 -19.05
N ALA A 190 18.04 22.81 -18.73
CA ALA A 190 18.29 23.35 -17.40
C ALA A 190 17.27 24.44 -17.04
N LEU A 191 16.97 24.56 -15.75
CA LEU A 191 16.26 25.73 -15.24
C LEU A 191 17.25 26.89 -15.08
N ASN A 192 16.76 28.10 -15.34
CA ASN A 192 17.49 29.34 -15.05
C ASN A 192 17.54 29.60 -13.54
#